data_AF-A0A0N4UF44-F1
#
_entry.id   AF-A0A0N4UF44-F1
#
_cell.length_a   1.000
_cell.length_b   1.000
_cell.length_c   1.000
_cell.angle_alpha   90.00
_cell.angle_beta   90.00
_cell.angle_gamma   90.00
#
_symmetry.space_group_name_H-M   'P 1'
#
loop_
_entity.id
_entity.type
_entity.pdbx_description
1 polymer ?
#
loop_
_entity_poly.entity_id
_entity_poly.type
_entity_poly.pdbx_seq_one_letter_code
_entity_poly.pdbx_strand_id
1 'polypeptide(L)'
;MAENTENFPLADDDEHSNIIDTGGRKPLPAKPLPKEECEDQEEKARLIAQVLELQNTLDDLSQRVDSVKEESLKLRSENQVLGQYIQNLMASSAVFQSSHPRATSNK
;
A
#
# COMPACT_ATOMS: atom_id res chain seq x y z
N MET A 1 18.75 26.10 27.53
CA MET A 1 18.84 24.63 27.63
C MET A 1 18.00 24.21 28.82
N ALA A 2 17.24 23.12 28.68
CA ALA A 2 16.37 22.47 29.68
C ALA A 2 14.91 22.99 29.78
N GLU A 3 14.07 22.35 28.95
CA GLU A 3 12.80 21.66 29.26
C GLU A 3 11.73 22.37 30.11
N ASN A 4 10.73 22.91 29.41
CA ASN A 4 9.39 23.13 29.92
C ASN A 4 8.66 21.78 30.00
N THR A 5 8.74 21.10 31.15
CA THR A 5 7.79 20.03 31.51
C THR A 5 6.46 20.68 31.89
N GLU A 6 5.47 20.53 31.01
CA GLU A 6 4.09 20.92 31.28
C GLU A 6 3.55 20.10 32.47
N ASN A 7 3.40 20.79 33.60
CA ASN A 7 2.77 20.27 34.81
C ASN A 7 1.30 19.95 34.52
N PHE A 8 0.96 18.67 34.41
CA PHE A 8 -0.41 18.21 34.53
C PHE A 8 -0.87 18.41 35.99
N PRO A 9 -1.97 19.13 36.26
CA PRO A 9 -2.44 19.34 37.62
C PRO A 9 -3.00 18.02 38.16
N LEU A 10 -2.31 17.45 39.16
CA LEU A 10 -2.81 16.34 39.95
C LEU A 10 -3.78 16.93 40.99
N ALA A 11 -5.08 16.86 40.71
CA ALA A 11 -6.12 17.31 41.62
C ALA A 11 -6.35 16.24 42.70
N ASP A 12 -5.66 16.35 43.84
CA ASP A 12 -6.02 15.58 45.04
C ASP A 12 -5.56 16.20 46.36
N ASP A 13 -5.47 17.54 46.44
CA ASP A 13 -5.22 18.25 47.71
C ASP A 13 -6.33 19.27 47.96
N ASP A 14 -7.38 18.85 48.67
CA ASP A 14 -8.27 19.79 49.39
C ASP A 14 -8.48 19.30 50.82
N GLU A 15 -7.68 19.92 51.70
CA GLU A 15 -7.72 19.88 53.15
C GLU A 15 -9.00 20.56 53.67
N HIS A 16 -10.13 19.86 53.61
CA HIS A 16 -11.36 20.29 54.29
C HIS A 16 -11.90 19.18 55.18
N SER A 17 -11.58 19.30 56.47
CA SER A 17 -12.26 18.60 57.56
C SER A 17 -13.76 18.89 57.52
N ASN A 18 -14.50 18.06 56.80
CA ASN A 18 -15.95 17.96 56.87
C ASN A 18 -16.29 16.51 57.15
N ILE A 19 -16.81 16.29 58.35
CA ILE A 19 -17.42 15.06 58.85
C ILE A 19 -18.12 14.26 57.73
N ILE A 20 -17.50 13.16 57.27
CA ILE A 20 -18.11 12.23 56.33
C ILE A 20 -18.12 10.82 56.95
N ASP A 21 -19.34 10.43 57.31
CA ASP A 21 -19.79 9.09 57.64
C ASP A 21 -19.22 8.05 56.67
N THR A 22 -18.36 7.17 57.17
CA THR A 22 -17.79 6.04 56.42
C THR A 22 -18.70 4.81 56.44
N GLY A 23 -19.94 4.93 56.94
CA GLY A 23 -20.98 3.91 56.87
C GLY A 23 -21.81 3.97 55.58
N GLY A 24 -21.44 3.19 54.56
CA GLY A 24 -22.43 2.76 53.55
C GLY A 24 -22.40 3.40 52.16
N ARG A 25 -21.25 3.89 51.69
CA ARG A 25 -21.11 4.30 50.28
C ARG A 25 -21.14 3.05 49.37
N LYS A 26 -22.35 2.65 48.96
CA LYS A 26 -22.58 1.65 47.94
C LYS A 26 -21.88 2.12 46.65
N PRO A 27 -21.06 1.29 45.99
CA PRO A 27 -20.50 1.62 44.69
C PRO A 27 -21.62 2.05 43.75
N LEU A 28 -21.53 3.26 43.19
CA LEU A 28 -22.44 3.69 42.14
C LEU A 28 -22.23 2.75 40.94
N PRO A 29 -23.31 2.19 40.35
CA PRO A 29 -23.18 1.41 39.13
C PRO A 29 -22.58 2.29 38.04
N ALA A 30 -21.54 1.78 37.36
CA ALA A 30 -20.96 2.46 36.22
C ALA A 30 -22.05 2.70 35.17
N LYS A 31 -22.23 3.96 34.74
CA LYS A 31 -23.10 4.29 33.61
C LYS A 31 -22.55 3.56 32.37
N PRO A 32 -23.40 2.91 31.55
CA PRO A 32 -22.95 2.35 30.28
C PRO A 32 -22.28 3.44 29.45
N LEU A 33 -21.07 3.18 28.95
CA LEU A 33 -20.43 4.02 27.94
C LEU A 33 -21.37 4.16 26.73
N PRO A 34 -21.37 5.33 26.03
CA PRO A 34 -22.19 5.51 24.83
C PRO A 34 -21.88 4.39 23.83
N LYS A 35 -22.89 3.57 23.50
CA LYS A 35 -22.70 2.43 22.58
C LYS A 35 -22.30 2.89 21.17
N GLU A 36 -22.75 4.08 20.78
CA GLU A 36 -22.45 4.70 19.49
C GLU A 36 -20.92 4.85 19.27
N GLU A 37 -20.16 5.27 20.28
CA GLU A 37 -18.69 5.41 20.16
C GLU A 37 -17.99 4.05 19.95
N CYS A 38 -18.54 2.97 20.51
CA CYS A 38 -17.98 1.63 20.37
C CYS A 38 -18.30 1.03 19.00
N GLU A 39 -19.52 1.23 18.50
CA GLU A 39 -19.95 0.79 17.17
C GLU A 39 -19.15 1.50 16.06
N ASP A 40 -18.94 2.81 16.17
CA ASP A 40 -18.12 3.60 15.24
C ASP A 40 -16.65 3.11 15.21
N GLN A 41 -16.10 2.77 16.38
CA GLN A 41 -14.74 2.22 16.47
C GLN A 41 -14.62 0.84 15.83
N GLU A 42 -15.63 -0.01 16.00
CA GLU A 42 -15.65 -1.33 15.38
C GLU A 42 -15.77 -1.23 13.85
N GLU A 43 -16.66 -0.37 13.34
CA GLU A 43 -16.79 -0.13 11.91
C GLU A 43 -15.48 0.42 11.33
N LYS A 44 -14.87 1.41 12.00
CA LYS A 44 -13.56 1.94 11.60
C LYS A 44 -12.49 0.85 11.58
N ALA A 45 -12.46 -0.05 12.57
CA ALA A 45 -11.52 -1.16 12.61
C ALA A 45 -11.74 -2.14 11.45
N ARG A 46 -13.01 -2.44 11.10
CA ARG A 46 -13.37 -3.29 9.94
C ARG A 46 -12.94 -2.65 8.61
N LEU A 47 -13.18 -1.34 8.44
CA LEU A 47 -12.77 -0.60 7.25
C LEU A 47 -11.24 -0.56 7.12
N ILE A 48 -10.50 -0.36 8.23
CA ILE A 48 -9.04 -0.42 8.22
C ILE A 48 -8.55 -1.80 7.78
N ALA A 49 -9.15 -2.88 8.31
CA ALA A 49 -8.78 -4.24 7.91
C ALA A 49 -8.99 -4.48 6.41
N GLN A 50 -10.13 -4.03 5.86
CA GLN A 50 -10.42 -4.14 4.44
C GLN A 50 -9.42 -3.33 3.59
N VAL A 51 -9.08 -2.11 4.01
CA VAL A 51 -8.09 -1.27 3.30
C VAL A 51 -6.73 -1.95 3.29
N LEU A 52 -6.30 -2.54 4.41
CA LEU A 52 -5.02 -3.27 4.49
C LEU A 52 -5.00 -4.50 3.56
N GLU A 53 -6.08 -5.26 3.49
CA GLU A 53 -6.19 -6.41 2.58
C GLU A 53 -6.12 -5.97 1.11
N LEU A 54 -6.83 -4.91 0.75
CA LEU A 54 -6.80 -4.33 -0.60
C LEU A 54 -5.42 -3.79 -0.95
N GLN A 55 -4.73 -3.13 -0.01
CA GLN A 55 -3.36 -2.65 -0.20
C GLN A 55 -2.40 -3.81 -0.45
N ASN A 56 -2.47 -4.88 0.34
CA ASN A 56 -1.65 -6.08 0.15
C ASN A 56 -1.90 -6.71 -1.23
N THR A 57 -3.16 -6.80 -1.66
CA THR A 57 -3.52 -7.34 -2.98
C THR A 57 -3.02 -6.46 -4.12
N LEU A 58 -3.10 -5.13 -3.96
CA LEU A 58 -2.60 -4.19 -4.95
C LEU A 58 -1.07 -4.25 -5.06
N ASP A 59 -0.36 -4.42 -3.95
CA ASP A 59 1.09 -4.58 -3.93
C ASP A 59 1.53 -5.86 -4.66
N ASP A 60 0.89 -7.01 -4.36
CA ASP A 60 1.14 -8.27 -5.09
C ASP A 60 0.89 -8.12 -6.60
N LEU A 61 -0.23 -7.50 -6.98
CA LEU A 61 -0.54 -7.27 -8.38
C LEU A 61 0.47 -6.35 -9.04
N SER A 62 0.95 -5.31 -8.33
CA SER A 62 1.98 -4.39 -8.84
C SER A 62 3.30 -5.14 -9.10
N GLN A 63 3.75 -5.96 -8.15
CA GLN A 63 4.97 -6.76 -8.29
C GLN A 63 4.86 -7.74 -9.48
N ARG A 64 3.71 -8.39 -9.65
CA ARG A 64 3.45 -9.29 -10.78
C ARG A 64 3.48 -8.55 -12.12
N VAL A 65 2.92 -7.34 -12.19
CA VAL A 65 2.97 -6.50 -13.40
C VAL A 65 4.41 -6.15 -13.75
N ASP A 66 5.23 -5.81 -12.76
CA ASP A 66 6.63 -5.46 -12.99
C ASP A 66 7.46 -6.67 -13.45
N SER A 67 7.21 -7.85 -12.88
CA SER A 67 7.82 -9.11 -13.35
C SER A 67 7.44 -9.43 -14.81
N VAL A 68 6.18 -9.27 -15.19
CA VAL A 68 5.72 -9.48 -16.58
C VAL A 68 6.34 -8.46 -17.55
N LYS A 69 6.51 -7.20 -17.12
CA LYS A 69 7.18 -6.19 -17.94
C LYS A 69 8.65 -6.56 -18.18
N GLU A 70 9.36 -7.02 -17.16
CA GLU A 70 10.75 -7.46 -17.27
C GLU A 70 10.88 -8.64 -18.26
N GLU A 71 10.04 -9.65 -18.13
CA GLU A 71 10.01 -10.80 -19.06
C GLU A 71 9.71 -10.34 -20.50
N SER A 72 8.73 -9.45 -20.67
CA SER A 72 8.38 -8.88 -21.97
C SER A 72 9.54 -8.12 -22.62
N LEU A 73 10.30 -7.33 -21.84
CA LEU A 73 11.50 -6.64 -22.33
C LEU A 73 12.58 -7.61 -22.75
N LYS A 74 12.83 -8.67 -21.96
CA LYS A 74 13.78 -9.73 -22.30
C LYS A 74 13.42 -10.42 -23.61
N LEU A 75 12.15 -10.83 -23.77
CA LEU A 75 11.65 -11.45 -25.00
C LEU A 75 11.75 -10.53 -26.21
N ARG A 76 11.46 -9.23 -26.05
CA ARG A 76 11.62 -8.24 -27.13
C ARG A 76 13.09 -8.09 -27.55
N SER A 77 14.01 -8.07 -26.60
CA SER A 77 15.45 -8.00 -26.88
C SER A 77 15.93 -9.25 -27.62
N GLU A 78 15.53 -10.44 -27.17
CA GLU A 78 15.84 -11.71 -27.84
C GLU A 78 15.27 -11.74 -29.27
N ASN A 79 14.00 -11.39 -29.43
CA ASN A 79 13.35 -11.32 -30.74
C ASN A 79 14.02 -10.31 -31.68
N GLN A 80 14.54 -9.20 -31.16
CA GLN A 80 15.31 -8.24 -31.95
C GLN A 80 16.62 -8.86 -32.46
N VAL A 81 17.37 -9.54 -31.60
CA VAL A 81 18.63 -10.20 -31.97
C VAL A 81 18.37 -11.30 -33.00
N LEU A 82 17.36 -12.15 -32.77
CA LEU A 82 16.96 -13.18 -33.71
C LEU A 82 16.49 -12.60 -35.05
N GLY A 83 15.69 -11.52 -35.02
CA GLY A 83 15.25 -10.81 -36.21
C GLY A 83 16.42 -10.30 -37.05
N GLN A 84 17.43 -9.69 -36.41
CA GLN A 84 18.63 -9.24 -37.09
C GLN A 84 19.43 -10.40 -37.68
N TYR A 85 19.56 -11.51 -36.95
CA TYR A 85 20.25 -12.71 -37.44
C TYR A 85 19.57 -13.28 -38.70
N ILE A 86 18.24 -13.39 -38.67
CA ILE A 86 17.44 -13.82 -39.83
C ILE A 86 17.60 -12.85 -41.00
N GLN A 87 17.55 -11.54 -40.76
CA GLN A 87 17.78 -10.53 -41.81
C GLN A 87 19.18 -10.67 -42.44
N ASN A 88 20.22 -10.90 -41.63
CA ASN A 88 21.58 -11.09 -42.12
C ASN A 88 21.69 -12.38 -42.96
N LEU A 89 21.04 -13.47 -42.54
CA LEU A 89 20.98 -14.71 -43.33
C LEU A 89 20.23 -14.53 -44.64
N MET A 90 19.09 -13.83 -44.63
CA MET A 90 18.33 -13.52 -45.85
C MET A 90 19.16 -12.65 -46.81
N ALA A 91 19.88 -11.64 -46.31
CA ALA A 91 20.71 -10.75 -47.12
C ALA A 91 21.96 -11.45 -47.72
N SER A 92 22.58 -12.36 -46.95
CA SER A 92 23.76 -13.13 -47.39
C SER A 92 23.43 -14.32 -48.29
N SER A 93 22.19 -14.80 -48.25
CA SER A 93 21.72 -15.87 -49.12
C SER A 93 21.27 -15.34 -50.48
N ALA A 94 21.90 -15.83 -51.55
CA ALA A 94 21.54 -15.48 -52.92
C ALA A 94 20.08 -15.84 -53.28
N VAL A 95 19.45 -16.76 -52.53
CA VAL A 95 18.05 -17.17 -52.74
C VAL A 95 17.08 -16.00 -52.56
N PHE A 96 17.32 -15.15 -51.56
CA PHE A 96 16.36 -14.10 -51.17
C PHE A 96 16.68 -12.73 -51.78
N GLN A 97 17.85 -12.54 -52.40
CA GLN A 97 18.22 -11.30 -53.07
C GLN A 97 17.34 -11.00 -54.30
N SER A 98 16.85 -12.04 -54.99
CA SER A 98 16.01 -11.90 -56.19
C SER A 98 14.57 -11.47 -55.90
N SER A 99 14.10 -11.63 -54.65
CA SER A 99 12.71 -11.43 -54.23
C SER A 99 12.45 -10.13 -53.46
N HIS A 100 13.43 -9.26 -53.27
CA HIS A 100 13.18 -7.94 -52.67
C HIS A 100 12.70 -6.94 -53.73
N PRO A 101 11.41 -6.52 -53.74
CA PRO A 101 11.03 -5.31 -54.45
C PRO A 101 11.79 -4.16 -53.78
N ARG A 102 12.65 -3.47 -54.53
CA ARG A 102 13.29 -2.24 -54.06
C ARG A 102 12.15 -1.30 -53.64
N ALA A 103 11.98 -1.09 -52.34
CA ALA A 103 11.05 -0.11 -51.83
C ALA A 103 11.39 1.22 -52.50
N THR A 104 10.51 1.66 -53.41
CA THR A 104 10.63 2.92 -54.11
C THR A 104 10.46 4.03 -53.08
N SER A 105 11.58 4.50 -52.56
CA SER A 105 11.68 5.80 -51.90
C SER A 105 11.47 6.86 -52.97
N ASN A 106 10.24 7.36 -53.11
CA ASN A 106 9.96 8.55 -53.92
C ASN A 106 9.65 9.72 -52.97
N LYS A 107 10.52 10.72 -53.09
CA LYS A 107 10.44 12.15 -52.74
C LYS A 107 9.15 12.67 -52.12
#